data_AF-F4IRD1-F1
#
_entry.id   AF-F4IRD1-F1
#
_cell.length_a   1.000
_cell.length_b   1.000
_cell.length_c   1.000
_cell.angle_alpha   90.00
_cell.angle_beta   90.00
_cell.angle_gamma   90.00
#
_symmetry.space_group_name_H-M   'P 1'
#
loop_
_entity.id
_entity.type
_entity.pdbx_description
1 polymer ?
#
loop_
_entity_poly.entity_id
_entity_poly.type
_entity_poly.pdbx_seq_one_letter_code
_entity_poly.pdbx_strand_id
1 'polypeptide(L)'
;MALGGIRVFMKPFQMQRIQLLLVGEKFQIGGNTYSGSSGSKRAHESDASDSNSVGSSARPMERDAAKKKLKKKAQELDRLEKITMMHSETNQLIKEKTHAKKMKMFIELTEKENLDDKSKKLLQQLSHDLFGN
;
A
#
# COMPACT_ATOMS: atom_id res chain seq x y z
N MET A 1 -43.34 11.27 2.34
CA MET A 1 -42.34 10.49 3.08
C MET A 1 -40.98 11.15 2.88
N ALA A 2 -40.41 11.77 3.93
CA ALA A 2 -39.12 12.45 3.86
C ALA A 2 -37.98 11.44 4.01
N LEU A 3 -37.25 11.17 2.93
CA LEU A 3 -36.03 10.36 2.96
C LEU A 3 -34.90 11.21 3.56
N GLY A 4 -34.51 10.89 4.79
CA GLY A 4 -33.39 11.50 5.48
C GLY A 4 -32.08 11.26 4.73
N GLY A 5 -31.51 12.34 4.20
CA GLY A 5 -30.21 12.32 3.54
C GLY A 5 -29.07 12.09 4.53
N ILE A 6 -28.45 10.92 4.47
CA ILE A 6 -27.21 10.61 5.18
C ILE A 6 -26.09 11.43 4.52
N ARG A 7 -25.68 12.52 5.16
CA ARG A 7 -24.48 13.27 4.78
C ARG A 7 -23.25 12.51 5.30
N VAL A 8 -22.64 11.68 4.46
CA VAL A 8 -21.34 11.08 4.77
C VAL A 8 -20.26 12.15 4.61
N PHE A 9 -19.75 12.67 5.73
CA PHE A 9 -18.65 13.62 5.75
C PHE A 9 -17.34 12.88 5.44
N MET A 10 -16.97 12.80 4.17
CA MET A 10 -15.68 12.26 3.74
C MET A 10 -14.62 13.37 3.71
N LYS A 11 -13.42 13.05 4.23
CA LYS A 11 -12.26 13.94 4.16
C LYS A 11 -11.96 14.30 2.69
N PRO A 12 -11.59 15.56 2.38
CA PRO A 12 -11.46 16.05 0.99
C PRO A 12 -10.49 15.24 0.14
N PHE A 13 -9.48 14.63 0.76
CA PHE A 13 -8.49 13.78 0.09
C PHE A 13 -9.07 12.46 -0.45
N GLN A 14 -10.09 11.89 0.22
CA GLN A 14 -10.72 10.64 -0.21
C GLN A 14 -11.63 10.85 -1.43
N MET A 15 -12.28 12.02 -1.55
CA MET A 15 -13.11 12.39 -2.71
C MET A 15 -12.29 12.46 -4.01
N GLN A 16 -11.06 12.96 -3.95
CA GLN A 16 -10.18 13.06 -5.12
C GLN A 16 -9.73 11.68 -5.63
N ARG A 17 -9.46 10.74 -4.72
CA ARG A 17 -9.10 9.35 -5.08
C ARG A 17 -10.24 8.62 -5.79
N ILE A 18 -11.48 8.83 -5.32
CA ILE A 18 -12.68 8.23 -5.93
C ILE A 18 -12.94 8.82 -7.31
N GLN A 19 -12.79 10.15 -7.47
CA GLN A 19 -12.89 10.78 -8.79
C GLN A 19 -11.84 10.27 -9.78
N LEU A 20 -10.59 10.09 -9.36
CA LEU A 20 -9.52 9.59 -10.24
C LEU A 20 -9.76 8.13 -10.68
N LEU A 21 -10.31 7.28 -9.80
CA LEU A 21 -10.66 5.90 -10.12
C LEU A 21 -11.81 5.78 -11.16
N LEU A 22 -12.69 6.78 -11.21
CA LEU A 22 -13.83 6.83 -12.13
C LEU A 22 -13.46 7.44 -13.49
N VAL A 23 -12.41 8.27 -13.58
CA VAL A 23 -12.13 9.13 -14.75
C VAL A 23 -11.07 8.57 -15.71
N GLY A 24 -10.15 7.68 -15.34
CA GLY A 24 -9.21 7.21 -16.36
C GLY A 24 -8.15 6.19 -15.95
N GLU A 25 -7.69 5.49 -16.99
CA GLU A 25 -6.42 4.77 -17.06
C GLU A 25 -6.43 3.27 -16.68
N LYS A 26 -6.90 2.51 -17.67
CA LYS A 26 -6.22 1.34 -18.27
C LYS A 26 -5.16 0.66 -17.37
N PHE A 27 -5.55 -0.49 -16.83
CA PHE A 27 -4.70 -1.51 -16.25
C PHE A 27 -3.44 -1.78 -17.11
N GLN A 28 -2.25 -1.48 -16.57
CA GLN A 28 -1.02 -2.14 -16.97
C GLN A 28 -0.51 -2.97 -15.77
N ILE A 29 -0.91 -4.24 -15.74
CA ILE A 29 -0.30 -5.26 -14.89
C ILE A 29 0.86 -5.82 -15.70
N GLY A 30 2.10 -5.50 -15.34
CA GLY A 30 3.24 -6.02 -16.09
C GLY A 30 4.61 -5.70 -15.48
N GLY A 31 5.35 -6.76 -15.14
CA GLY A 31 6.79 -6.81 -15.40
C GLY A 31 7.74 -6.46 -14.27
N ASN A 32 8.26 -7.52 -13.63
CA ASN A 32 9.62 -7.72 -13.11
C ASN A 32 10.55 -6.50 -12.87
N THR A 33 11.19 -6.47 -11.69
CA THR A 33 12.56 -5.97 -11.61
C THR A 33 13.32 -6.77 -10.55
N TYR A 34 13.99 -7.81 -11.01
CA TYR A 34 15.07 -8.46 -10.30
C TYR A 34 16.31 -7.58 -10.52
N SER A 35 16.74 -6.82 -9.51
CA SER A 35 18.01 -6.11 -9.58
C SER A 35 19.07 -6.96 -8.89
N GLY A 36 19.88 -7.62 -9.70
CA GLY A 36 21.02 -8.42 -9.28
C GLY A 36 22.31 -7.59 -9.23
N SER A 37 23.06 -7.81 -8.15
CA SER A 37 24.53 -7.80 -8.06
C SER A 37 25.32 -6.55 -8.50
N SER A 38 26.15 -6.06 -7.58
CA SER A 38 27.52 -5.65 -7.93
C SER A 38 28.47 -6.04 -6.80
N GLY A 39 29.17 -7.15 -6.99
CA GLY A 39 30.31 -7.56 -6.16
C GLY A 39 31.53 -6.69 -6.47
N SER A 40 32.06 -6.02 -5.46
CA SER A 40 33.31 -5.26 -5.54
C SER A 40 34.48 -6.15 -5.12
N LYS A 41 35.43 -6.39 -6.04
CA LYS A 41 36.69 -7.10 -5.78
C LYS A 41 37.81 -6.09 -5.51
N ARG A 42 38.67 -6.51 -4.57
CA ARG A 42 39.88 -5.89 -4.01
C ARG A 42 40.88 -5.42 -5.07
N ALA A 43 41.56 -4.31 -4.79
CA ALA A 43 42.94 -4.10 -5.20
C ALA A 43 43.72 -3.50 -4.00
N HIS A 44 44.90 -4.09 -3.79
CA HIS A 44 46.01 -3.72 -2.91
C HIS A 44 46.46 -2.27 -3.26
N GLU A 45 47.20 -1.48 -2.49
CA GLU A 45 48.55 -1.66 -1.90
C GLU A 45 48.79 -0.43 -1.00
N SER A 46 49.42 -0.59 0.16
CA SER A 46 50.25 0.44 0.85
C SER A 46 50.74 -0.13 2.17
N ASP A 47 51.91 -0.75 2.12
CA ASP A 47 52.73 -1.06 3.28
C ASP A 47 53.56 0.19 3.58
N ALA A 48 53.27 0.87 4.67
CA ALA A 48 54.05 2.03 5.15
C ALA A 48 54.09 2.01 6.67
N SER A 49 55.16 1.41 7.15
CA SER A 49 55.96 1.68 8.35
C SER A 49 55.36 2.55 9.45
N ASP A 50 55.25 1.92 10.62
CA ASP A 50 55.78 2.36 11.91
C ASP A 50 55.50 3.80 12.34
N SER A 51 54.48 3.96 13.19
CA SER A 51 54.50 4.97 14.24
C SER A 51 53.61 4.55 15.41
N ASN A 52 54.25 3.94 16.39
CA ASN A 52 53.86 3.83 17.78
C ASN A 52 53.57 5.21 18.40
N SER A 53 52.33 5.68 18.25
CA SER A 53 51.81 6.81 19.02
C SER A 53 51.17 6.31 20.32
N VAL A 54 51.94 6.39 21.41
CA VAL A 54 51.47 6.29 22.79
C VAL A 54 50.63 7.54 23.07
N GLY A 55 49.35 7.49 22.69
CA GLY A 55 48.40 8.61 22.80
C GLY A 55 47.26 8.27 23.73
N SER A 56 47.48 8.54 25.02
CA SER A 56 46.51 8.78 26.08
C SER A 56 45.10 8.19 25.93
N SER A 57 44.89 7.13 26.72
CA SER A 57 43.61 6.66 27.21
C SER A 57 42.77 7.81 27.78
N ALA A 58 41.84 8.33 27.00
CA ALA A 58 40.69 9.08 27.48
C ALA A 58 39.46 8.62 26.68
N ARG A 59 38.76 7.60 27.18
CA ARG A 59 37.45 7.23 26.63
C ARG A 59 36.52 8.41 26.87
N PRO A 60 35.94 9.04 25.82
CA PRO A 60 34.88 10.02 26.03
C PRO A 60 33.74 9.29 26.75
N MET A 61 33.47 9.73 27.98
CA MET A 61 32.50 9.12 28.87
C MET A 61 31.13 9.09 28.18
N GLU A 62 30.61 7.88 28.01
CA GLU A 62 29.47 7.43 27.22
C GLU A 62 28.12 7.97 27.71
N ARG A 63 27.91 9.30 27.72
CA ARG A 63 26.62 9.92 28.13
C ARG A 63 25.68 10.29 26.98
N ASP A 64 26.19 10.40 25.74
CA ASP A 64 25.35 10.72 24.57
C ASP A 64 24.79 9.50 23.82
N ALA A 65 25.26 8.29 24.13
CA ALA A 65 24.78 7.07 23.47
C ALA A 65 23.31 6.76 23.79
N ALA A 66 22.86 7.05 25.01
CA ALA A 66 21.47 6.80 25.44
C ALA A 66 20.45 7.69 24.71
N LYS A 67 20.76 8.99 24.53
CA LYS A 67 19.87 9.94 23.83
C LYS A 67 19.77 9.65 22.32
N LYS A 68 20.84 9.15 21.69
CA LYS A 68 20.83 8.73 20.29
C LYS A 68 20.01 7.44 20.06
N LYS A 69 19.95 6.52 21.02
CA LYS A 69 19.13 5.29 20.93
C LYS A 69 17.62 5.57 21.05
N LEU A 70 17.21 6.52 21.89
CA LEU A 70 15.79 6.88 22.06
C LEU A 70 15.18 7.54 20.81
N LYS A 71 15.91 8.45 20.15
CA LYS A 71 15.44 9.10 18.91
C LYS A 71 15.24 8.12 17.76
N LYS A 72 16.12 7.11 17.64
CA LYS A 72 16.01 6.06 16.62
C LYS A 72 14.76 5.20 16.83
N LYS A 73 14.50 4.78 18.07
CA LYS A 73 13.30 3.99 18.42
C LYS A 73 12.00 4.73 18.12
N ALA A 74 11.92 6.03 18.42
CA ALA A 74 10.72 6.82 18.11
C ALA A 74 10.45 6.89 16.60
N GLN A 75 11.50 7.10 15.80
CA GLN A 75 11.38 7.14 14.35
C GLN A 75 11.02 5.76 13.75
N GLU A 76 11.54 4.67 14.31
CA GLU A 76 11.18 3.31 13.90
C GLU A 76 9.73 2.97 14.20
N LEU A 77 9.20 3.39 15.36
CA LEU A 77 7.79 3.21 15.71
C LEU A 77 6.86 3.99 14.78
N ASP A 78 7.16 5.25 14.48
CA ASP A 78 6.40 6.08 13.54
C ASP A 78 6.38 5.46 12.13
N ARG A 79 7.51 4.93 11.66
CA ARG A 79 7.59 4.18 10.40
C ARG A 79 6.71 2.93 10.42
N LEU A 80 6.70 2.18 11.52
CA LEU A 80 5.93 0.95 11.66
C LEU A 80 4.42 1.23 11.71
N GLU A 81 4.01 2.28 12.41
CA GLU A 81 2.62 2.74 12.44
C GLU A 81 2.15 3.13 11.03
N LYS A 82 2.96 3.88 10.29
CA LYS A 82 2.66 4.25 8.91
C LYS A 82 2.52 3.03 7.99
N ILE A 83 3.40 2.03 8.11
CA ILE A 83 3.30 0.78 7.34
C ILE A 83 2.01 0.03 7.68
N THR A 84 1.68 -0.05 8.97
CA THR A 84 0.46 -0.72 9.43
C THR A 84 -0.80 -0.03 8.88
N MET A 85 -0.85 1.31 8.91
CA MET A 85 -1.94 2.09 8.31
C MET A 85 -2.03 1.89 6.79
N MET A 86 -0.91 1.96 6.07
CA MET A 86 -0.92 1.74 4.61
C MET A 86 -1.38 0.32 4.25
N HIS A 87 -1.04 -0.69 5.07
CA HIS A 87 -1.46 -2.06 4.84
C HIS A 87 -2.98 -2.24 5.00
N SER A 88 -3.57 -1.65 6.06
CA SER A 88 -5.02 -1.71 6.26
C SER A 88 -5.78 -0.98 5.15
N GLU A 89 -5.30 0.21 4.73
CA GLU A 89 -5.86 0.96 3.59
C GLU A 89 -5.77 0.16 2.29
N THR A 90 -4.64 -0.48 2.02
CA THR A 90 -4.46 -1.28 0.80
C THR A 90 -5.41 -2.47 0.75
N ASN A 91 -5.58 -3.17 1.88
CA ASN A 91 -6.52 -4.29 1.97
C ASN A 91 -7.97 -3.83 1.77
N GLN A 92 -8.34 -2.67 2.32
CA GLN A 92 -9.65 -2.06 2.09
C GLN A 92 -9.85 -1.71 0.61
N LEU A 93 -8.86 -1.07 -0.02
CA LEU A 93 -8.91 -0.69 -1.44
C LEU A 93 -9.06 -1.92 -2.35
N ILE A 94 -8.39 -3.03 -2.03
CA ILE A 94 -8.53 -4.29 -2.79
C ILE A 94 -9.95 -4.83 -2.69
N LYS A 95 -10.55 -4.82 -1.50
CA LYS A 95 -11.95 -5.25 -1.30
C LYS A 95 -12.92 -4.37 -2.08
N GLU A 96 -12.77 -3.05 -1.98
CA GLU A 96 -13.60 -2.07 -2.69
C GLU A 96 -13.47 -2.22 -4.21
N LYS A 97 -12.25 -2.34 -4.73
CA LYS A 97 -11.99 -2.57 -6.16
C LYS A 97 -12.61 -3.87 -6.66
N THR A 98 -12.55 -4.92 -5.85
CA THR A 98 -13.16 -6.22 -6.18
C THR A 98 -14.68 -6.11 -6.21
N HIS A 99 -15.28 -5.47 -5.19
CA HIS A 99 -16.72 -5.24 -5.12
C HIS A 99 -17.22 -4.36 -6.28
N ALA A 100 -16.53 -3.26 -6.58
CA ALA A 100 -16.86 -2.38 -7.69
C ALA A 100 -16.80 -3.12 -9.05
N LYS A 101 -15.80 -4.00 -9.23
CA LYS A 101 -15.71 -4.85 -10.44
C LYS A 101 -16.90 -5.81 -10.55
N LYS A 102 -17.31 -6.46 -9.45
CA LYS A 102 -18.52 -7.30 -9.42
C LYS A 102 -19.77 -6.50 -9.81
N MET A 103 -19.95 -5.33 -9.20
CA MET A 103 -21.08 -4.44 -9.49
C MET A 103 -21.11 -3.99 -10.95
N LYS A 104 -19.96 -3.55 -11.49
CA LYS A 104 -19.85 -3.13 -12.89
C LYS A 104 -20.30 -4.24 -13.84
N MET A 105 -19.77 -5.46 -13.67
CA MET A 105 -20.15 -6.58 -14.52
C MET A 105 -21.65 -6.93 -14.38
N PHE A 106 -22.21 -6.84 -13.17
CA PHE A 106 -23.62 -7.12 -12.94
C PHE A 106 -24.55 -6.11 -13.65
N ILE A 107 -24.19 -4.82 -13.61
CA ILE A 107 -24.91 -3.76 -14.32
C ILE A 107 -24.85 -3.99 -15.83
N GLU A 108 -23.66 -4.23 -16.39
CA GLU A 108 -23.48 -4.52 -17.82
C GLU A 108 -24.31 -5.73 -18.31
N LEU A 109 -24.51 -6.74 -17.45
CA LEU A 109 -25.37 -7.88 -17.78
C LEU A 109 -26.86 -7.54 -17.71
N THR A 110 -27.24 -6.64 -16.82
CA THR A 110 -28.64 -6.23 -16.61
C THR A 110 -29.11 -5.22 -17.66
N GLU A 111 -28.20 -4.42 -18.22
CA GLU A 111 -28.48 -3.43 -19.28
C GLU A 111 -28.84 -4.03 -20.64
N LYS A 112 -28.75 -5.36 -20.81
CA LYS A 112 -29.17 -6.01 -22.05
C LYS A 112 -30.68 -5.87 -22.26
N GLU A 113 -31.08 -5.20 -23.34
CA GLU A 113 -32.46 -4.81 -23.67
C GLU A 113 -33.46 -5.97 -23.77
N ASN A 114 -33.00 -7.21 -23.99
CA ASN A 114 -33.85 -8.38 -24.26
C ASN A 114 -33.45 -9.61 -23.44
N LEU A 115 -33.58 -9.54 -22.11
CA LEU A 115 -33.36 -10.70 -21.24
C LEU A 115 -34.54 -11.68 -21.32
N ASP A 116 -34.29 -12.90 -21.79
CA ASP A 116 -35.24 -14.01 -21.68
C ASP A 116 -35.46 -14.42 -20.20
N ASP A 117 -36.54 -15.16 -19.91
CA ASP A 117 -36.87 -15.55 -18.53
C ASP A 117 -35.82 -16.45 -17.89
N LYS A 118 -35.11 -17.25 -18.71
CA LYS A 118 -33.97 -18.06 -18.27
C LYS A 118 -32.81 -17.19 -17.80
N SER A 119 -32.52 -16.10 -18.52
CA SER A 119 -31.46 -15.14 -18.25
C SER A 119 -31.79 -14.33 -17.01
N LYS A 120 -33.05 -13.93 -16.82
CA LYS A 120 -33.51 -13.29 -15.57
C LYS A 120 -33.27 -14.19 -14.35
N LYS A 121 -33.62 -15.47 -14.46
CA LYS A 121 -33.37 -16.45 -13.37
C LYS A 121 -31.88 -16.61 -13.09
N LEU A 122 -31.06 -16.67 -14.14
CA LEU A 122 -29.60 -16.77 -14.00
C LEU A 122 -29.01 -15.50 -13.35
N LEU A 123 -29.48 -14.30 -13.72
CA LEU A 123 -29.07 -13.04 -13.11
C LEU A 123 -29.42 -12.97 -11.63
N GLN A 124 -30.61 -13.43 -11.26
CA GLN A 124 -31.01 -13.51 -9.86
C GLN A 124 -30.07 -14.43 -9.07
N GLN A 125 -29.75 -15.61 -9.60
CA GLN A 125 -28.81 -16.53 -8.95
C GLN A 125 -27.40 -15.91 -8.85
N LEU A 126 -26.91 -15.29 -9.92
CA LEU A 126 -25.62 -14.60 -9.92
C LEU A 126 -25.58 -13.45 -8.90
N SER A 127 -26.68 -12.73 -8.70
CA SER A 127 -26.77 -11.68 -7.68
C SER A 127 -26.55 -12.26 -6.27
N HIS A 128 -27.21 -13.37 -5.96
CA HIS A 128 -27.02 -14.09 -4.71
C HIS A 128 -25.59 -14.63 -4.56
N ASP A 129 -24.99 -15.19 -5.61
CA ASP A 129 -23.63 -15.73 -5.56
C ASP A 129 -22.55 -14.62 -5.45
N LEU A 130 -22.79 -13.44 -6.03
CA LEU A 130 -21.82 -12.35 -6.05
C LEU A 130 -21.86 -11.47 -4.80
N PHE A 131 -23.07 -11.20 -4.30
CA PHE A 131 -23.35 -10.23 -3.23
C PHE A 131 -24.02 -10.85 -1.99
N GLY A 132 -24.42 -12.12 -2.04
CA GLY A 132 -24.89 -12.86 -0.87
C GLY A 132 -23.73 -13.14 0.07
N ASN A 133 -23.81 -12.57 1.27
CA ASN A 133 -23.02 -12.96 2.44
C ASN A 133 -23.78 -14.05 3.22
#